data_AF-A0A7K8WCD9-F1
#
_entry.id   AF-A0A7K8WCD9-F1
#
_cell.length_a   1.000
_cell.length_b   1.000
_cell.length_c   1.000
_cell.angle_alpha   90.00
_cell.angle_beta   90.00
_cell.angle_gamma   90.00
#
_symmetry.space_group_name_H-M   'P 1'
#
loop_
_entity.id
_entity.type
_entity.pdbx_description
1 polymer ?
#
loop_
_entity_poly.entity_id
_entity_poly.type
_entity_poly.pdbx_seq_one_letter_code
_entity_poly.pdbx_strand_id
1 'polypeptide(L)'
;GWTLRPRPHFSPRDPLHLLGRVYTPGNGEDLAQFRRDFHSRLWLTYRSGFPALPGTPRTTDCGWGCTLRSAQMLLGQGLILHLLGRGKGPPKHRERPLKHRGDPSARGGNPKTRGGPLKTGGDPKTRGGPLKTRGIPEPGGGPQNLKGTPETWLVRGEPELGTAGSGMPGSGQRRAVVLLVPVRLGGESLNPVYVECVKELLQLRSCLGIVGGKPRHSLYFLGFQGDSLLYLDPHYCQPCVDMARENFPLQSFHCRFPRKMPFGKMDPSCTFGFYASGTELEELCRDLAQVRPPRRVGGGPFALVPTP
;
A
#
# COMPACT_ATOMS: atom_id res chain seq x y z
N GLY A 1 16.66 -6.01 -16.12
CA GLY A 1 17.62 -6.32 -15.04
C GLY A 1 17.15 -5.66 -13.77
N TRP A 2 16.97 -6.43 -12.69
CA TRP A 2 16.51 -5.91 -11.40
C TRP A 2 17.72 -5.36 -10.65
N THR A 3 17.97 -4.06 -10.74
CA THR A 3 18.93 -3.40 -9.85
C THR A 3 18.39 -3.45 -8.44
N LEU A 4 19.20 -3.96 -7.50
CA LEU A 4 19.00 -3.81 -6.06
C LEU A 4 18.92 -2.30 -5.77
N ARG A 5 17.70 -1.75 -5.76
CA ARG A 5 17.54 -0.33 -5.46
C ARG A 5 17.91 -0.12 -4.00
N PRO A 6 18.82 0.83 -3.69
CA PRO A 6 19.23 1.09 -2.32
C PRO A 6 18.03 1.41 -1.44
N ARG A 7 18.15 1.07 -0.15
CA ARG A 7 17.14 1.45 0.85
C ARG A 7 16.80 2.94 0.68
N PRO A 8 15.52 3.33 0.71
CA PRO A 8 15.14 4.72 0.54
C PRO A 8 15.83 5.58 1.61
N HIS A 9 16.46 6.67 1.18
CA HIS A 9 16.95 7.68 2.10
C HIS A 9 15.77 8.51 2.62
N PHE A 10 15.65 8.59 3.94
CA PHE A 10 14.68 9.43 4.62
C PHE A 10 15.39 10.63 5.21
N SER A 11 14.89 11.83 4.87
CA SER A 11 15.37 13.06 5.49
C SER A 11 15.12 12.99 6.99
N PRO A 12 16.12 13.31 7.85
CA PRO A 12 15.91 13.37 9.29
C PRO A 12 15.12 14.61 9.72
N ARG A 13 14.99 15.61 8.84
CA ARG A 13 14.35 16.90 9.11
C ARG A 13 12.87 16.92 8.70
N ASP A 14 12.55 16.24 7.61
CA ASP A 14 11.20 16.29 7.04
C ASP A 14 10.32 15.17 7.62
N PRO A 15 9.08 15.49 8.06
CA PRO A 15 8.17 14.48 8.57
C PRO A 15 7.79 13.47 7.47
N LEU A 16 7.61 12.22 7.90
CA LEU A 16 7.02 11.15 7.11
C LEU A 16 5.52 11.13 7.37
N HIS A 17 4.72 11.20 6.32
CA HIS A 17 3.28 11.04 6.38
C HIS A 17 2.91 9.67 5.80
N LEU A 18 2.07 8.92 6.48
CA LEU A 18 1.59 7.60 6.05
C LEU A 18 0.13 7.43 6.48
N LEU A 19 -0.79 7.47 5.51
CA LEU A 19 -2.23 7.25 5.71
C LEU A 19 -2.75 7.98 6.96
N GLY A 20 -2.63 9.30 6.99
CA GLY A 20 -3.06 10.15 8.10
C GLY A 20 -2.27 10.06 9.40
N ARG A 21 -1.10 9.40 9.41
CA ARG A 21 -0.14 9.42 10.53
C ARG A 21 1.12 10.17 10.16
N VAL A 22 1.77 10.77 11.16
CA VAL A 22 3.00 11.57 11.01
C VAL A 22 4.09 10.97 11.89
N TYR A 23 5.31 10.87 11.33
CA TYR A 23 6.50 10.36 12.02
C TYR A 23 7.66 11.33 11.76
N THR A 24 8.54 11.49 12.74
CA THR A 24 9.68 12.39 12.77
C THR A 24 10.98 11.58 12.71
N PRO A 25 11.60 11.41 11.52
CA PRO A 25 12.67 10.43 11.33
C PRO A 25 13.96 10.76 12.08
N GLY A 26 14.17 12.03 12.47
CA GLY A 26 15.28 12.45 13.32
C GLY A 26 15.29 11.74 14.68
N ASN A 27 14.16 11.23 15.14
CA ASN A 27 14.06 10.30 16.25
C ASN A 27 14.12 8.85 15.71
N GLY A 28 15.15 8.09 16.11
CA GLY A 28 15.35 6.70 15.66
C GLY A 28 14.18 5.76 16.02
N GLU A 29 13.49 6.00 17.13
CA GLU A 29 12.32 5.21 17.53
C GLU A 29 11.14 5.43 16.59
N ASP A 30 10.91 6.68 16.20
CA ASP A 30 9.80 7.08 15.34
C ASP A 30 10.00 6.57 13.91
N LEU A 31 11.25 6.61 13.40
CA LEU A 31 11.61 5.95 12.15
C LEU A 31 11.40 4.43 12.20
N ALA A 32 11.71 3.79 13.34
CA ALA A 32 11.44 2.36 13.52
C ALA A 32 9.93 2.07 13.55
N GLN A 33 9.13 2.96 14.15
CA GLN A 33 7.67 2.84 14.14
C GLN A 33 7.08 3.01 12.75
N PHE A 34 7.53 4.01 11.99
CA PHE A 34 7.16 4.19 10.58
C PHE A 34 7.44 2.91 9.79
N ARG A 35 8.62 2.29 9.95
CA ARG A 35 8.98 1.05 9.25
C ARG A 35 8.06 -0.10 9.60
N ARG A 36 7.68 -0.26 10.88
CA ARG A 36 6.71 -1.28 11.31
C ARG A 36 5.33 -1.03 10.70
N ASP A 37 4.88 0.23 10.71
CA ASP A 37 3.59 0.62 10.18
C ASP A 37 3.52 0.37 8.66
N PHE A 38 4.53 0.83 7.92
CA PHE A 38 4.65 0.60 6.48
C PHE A 38 4.68 -0.90 6.16
N HIS A 39 5.49 -1.69 6.88
CA HIS A 39 5.57 -3.14 6.66
C HIS A 39 4.24 -3.85 6.95
N SER A 40 3.41 -3.33 7.86
CA SER A 40 2.11 -3.93 8.18
C SER A 40 1.06 -3.75 7.07
N ARG A 41 1.31 -2.89 6.06
CA ARG A 41 0.41 -2.70 4.93
C ARG A 41 0.46 -3.92 4.00
N LEU A 42 -0.70 -4.30 3.46
CA LEU A 42 -0.80 -5.35 2.46
C LEU A 42 -0.11 -4.90 1.18
N TRP A 43 0.84 -5.70 0.73
CA TRP A 43 1.56 -5.53 -0.52
C TRP A 43 1.17 -6.65 -1.48
N LEU A 44 0.29 -6.31 -2.41
CA LEU A 44 -0.20 -7.23 -3.43
C LEU A 44 0.51 -6.93 -4.73
N THR A 45 1.22 -7.93 -5.22
CA THR A 45 1.99 -7.85 -6.45
C THR A 45 1.44 -8.82 -7.46
N TYR A 46 1.98 -8.76 -8.68
CA TYR A 46 1.72 -9.78 -9.67
C TYR A 46 1.99 -11.19 -9.13
N ARG A 47 1.18 -12.14 -9.58
CA ARG A 47 1.30 -13.56 -9.28
C ARG A 47 1.39 -14.41 -10.54
N SER A 48 2.05 -15.55 -10.42
CA SER A 48 2.15 -16.57 -11.46
C SER A 48 1.92 -17.96 -10.88
N GLY A 49 1.34 -18.85 -11.67
CA GLY A 49 1.04 -20.22 -11.26
C GLY A 49 -0.27 -20.35 -10.46
N PHE A 50 -1.18 -19.39 -10.57
CA PHE A 50 -2.56 -19.57 -10.09
C PHE A 50 -3.38 -20.38 -11.10
N PRO A 51 -4.49 -21.02 -10.69
CA PRO A 51 -5.39 -21.74 -11.60
C PRO A 51 -5.82 -20.87 -12.77
N ALA A 52 -5.92 -21.45 -13.97
CA ALA A 52 -6.24 -20.70 -15.18
C ALA A 52 -7.54 -19.90 -15.01
N LEU A 53 -7.52 -18.63 -15.40
CA LEU A 53 -8.73 -17.78 -15.32
C LEU A 53 -9.82 -18.36 -16.22
N PRO A 54 -11.09 -18.38 -15.78
CA PRO A 54 -12.20 -18.94 -16.56
C PRO A 54 -12.19 -18.42 -18.01
N GLY A 55 -12.27 -19.35 -18.97
CA GLY A 55 -12.28 -19.03 -20.40
C GLY A 55 -10.93 -18.63 -21.00
N THR A 56 -9.81 -18.76 -20.28
CA THR A 56 -8.47 -18.41 -20.80
C THR A 56 -7.39 -19.41 -20.34
N PRO A 57 -6.25 -19.54 -21.05
CA PRO A 57 -5.10 -20.29 -20.55
C PRO A 57 -4.22 -19.47 -19.57
N ARG A 58 -4.65 -18.28 -19.12
CA ARG A 58 -3.80 -17.38 -18.33
C ARG A 58 -3.71 -17.84 -16.88
N THR A 59 -2.49 -18.12 -16.43
CA THR A 59 -2.14 -18.49 -15.05
C THR A 59 -1.28 -17.42 -14.36
N THR A 60 -1.23 -16.21 -14.93
CA THR A 60 -0.47 -15.08 -14.40
C THR A 60 -1.11 -13.74 -14.75
N ASP A 61 -0.99 -12.78 -13.84
CA ASP A 61 -1.39 -11.37 -14.05
C ASP A 61 -0.21 -10.44 -14.39
N CYS A 62 1.00 -11.00 -14.54
CA CYS A 62 2.20 -10.23 -14.85
C CYS A 62 2.03 -9.50 -16.20
N GLY A 63 2.19 -8.17 -16.16
CA GLY A 63 2.12 -7.28 -17.34
C GLY A 63 0.74 -6.67 -17.63
N TRP A 64 -0.32 -7.06 -16.92
CA TRP A 64 -1.66 -6.51 -17.13
C TRP A 64 -2.47 -6.26 -15.85
N GLY A 65 -2.17 -6.94 -14.74
CA GLY A 65 -2.93 -6.84 -13.49
C GLY A 65 -2.61 -5.65 -12.57
N CYS A 66 -1.73 -4.70 -12.93
CA CYS A 66 -1.14 -3.78 -11.94
C CYS A 66 -2.20 -2.92 -11.26
N THR A 67 -3.19 -2.43 -12.01
CA THR A 67 -4.28 -1.61 -11.47
C THR A 67 -5.16 -2.43 -10.54
N LEU A 68 -5.43 -3.69 -10.87
CA LEU A 68 -6.19 -4.60 -10.00
C LEU A 68 -5.43 -4.82 -8.67
N ARG A 69 -4.13 -5.07 -8.73
CA ARG A 69 -3.29 -5.22 -7.53
C ARG A 69 -3.26 -3.96 -6.66
N SER A 70 -3.13 -2.78 -7.28
CA SER A 70 -3.20 -1.50 -6.57
C SER A 70 -4.56 -1.29 -5.90
N ALA A 71 -5.66 -1.57 -6.59
CA ALA A 71 -7.01 -1.48 -6.04
C ALA A 71 -7.23 -2.48 -4.88
N GLN A 72 -6.73 -3.72 -5.01
CA GLN A 72 -6.78 -4.69 -3.92
C GLN A 72 -6.03 -4.19 -2.67
N MET A 73 -4.90 -3.49 -2.82
CA MET A 73 -4.17 -2.92 -1.67
C MET A 73 -4.96 -1.79 -0.99
N LEU A 74 -5.58 -0.89 -1.76
CA LEU A 74 -6.41 0.20 -1.24
C LEU A 74 -7.64 -0.35 -0.50
N LEU A 75 -8.37 -1.29 -1.11
CA LEU A 75 -9.54 -1.91 -0.48
C LEU A 75 -9.14 -2.78 0.72
N GLY A 76 -8.03 -3.52 0.62
CA GLY A 76 -7.47 -4.29 1.72
C GLY A 76 -7.12 -3.40 2.93
N GLN A 77 -6.62 -2.19 2.69
CA GLN A 77 -6.41 -1.21 3.75
C GLN A 77 -7.73 -0.78 4.40
N GLY A 78 -8.80 -0.57 3.63
CA GLY A 78 -10.14 -0.30 4.16
C GLY A 78 -10.67 -1.44 5.03
N LEU A 79 -10.50 -2.69 4.58
CA LEU A 79 -10.89 -3.88 5.34
C LEU A 79 -10.09 -4.02 6.65
N ILE A 80 -8.79 -3.73 6.63
CA ILE A 80 -7.97 -3.71 7.85
C ILE A 80 -8.54 -2.69 8.86
N LEU A 81 -8.88 -1.48 8.41
CA LEU A 81 -9.49 -0.48 9.29
C LEU A 81 -10.86 -0.92 9.82
N HIS A 82 -11.65 -1.60 9.00
CA HIS A 82 -12.97 -2.06 9.38
C HIS A 82 -12.95 -3.19 10.40
N LEU A 83 -12.14 -4.22 10.15
CA LEU A 83 -12.11 -5.45 10.92
C LEU A 83 -11.18 -5.39 12.13
N LEU A 84 -10.02 -4.74 11.99
CA LEU A 84 -8.99 -4.68 13.03
C LEU A 84 -8.96 -3.33 13.75
N GLY A 85 -9.72 -2.35 13.26
CA GLY A 85 -9.64 -0.98 13.70
C GLY A 85 -8.34 -0.31 13.27
N ARG A 86 -8.26 0.99 13.55
CA ARG A 86 -6.98 1.69 13.49
C ARG A 86 -6.32 1.50 14.85
N GLY A 87 -5.11 0.94 14.88
CA GLY A 87 -4.34 0.89 16.12
C GLY A 87 -4.35 2.27 16.79
N LYS A 88 -4.39 2.33 18.11
CA LYS A 88 -4.11 3.59 18.82
C LYS A 88 -2.74 4.08 18.32
N GLY A 89 -2.54 5.39 18.22
CA GLY A 89 -1.29 6.00 17.73
C GLY A 89 -0.05 5.53 18.51
N PRO A 90 1.13 6.16 18.33
CA PRO A 90 2.30 5.78 19.10
C PRO A 90 1.98 5.58 20.59
N PRO A 91 2.47 4.49 21.21
CA PRO A 91 2.25 4.27 22.63
C PRO A 91 2.77 5.50 23.37
N LYS A 92 1.88 6.24 24.04
CA LYS A 92 2.30 7.20 25.05
C LYS A 92 3.02 6.38 26.12
N HIS A 93 4.31 6.65 26.30
CA HIS A 93 5.20 5.98 27.23
C HIS A 93 4.48 5.81 28.58
N ARG A 94 4.15 4.57 28.93
CA ARG A 94 3.76 4.22 30.29
C ARG A 94 4.71 3.12 30.71
N GLU A 95 5.85 3.56 31.24
CA GLU A 95 6.82 2.68 31.89
C GLU A 95 6.06 1.80 32.88
N ARG A 96 6.19 0.48 32.70
CA ARG A 96 5.96 -0.46 33.79
C ARG A 96 7.34 -0.95 34.20
N PRO A 97 7.80 -0.68 35.43
CA PRO A 97 9.08 -1.18 35.90
C PRO A 97 9.05 -2.71 35.85
N LEU A 98 9.96 -3.31 35.08
CA LEU A 98 10.24 -4.73 35.22
C LEU A 98 10.88 -4.94 36.61
N LYS A 99 10.10 -5.54 37.52
CA LYS A 99 10.63 -6.10 38.76
C LYS A 99 11.71 -7.11 38.41
N HIS A 100 12.95 -6.80 38.77
CA HIS A 100 14.04 -7.76 38.79
C HIS A 100 13.67 -8.92 39.73
N ARG A 101 13.47 -10.10 39.18
CA ARG A 101 13.76 -11.36 39.88
C ARG A 101 15.13 -11.80 39.37
N GLY A 102 16.11 -11.78 40.27
CA GLY A 102 17.43 -12.29 39.99
C GLY A 102 17.43 -13.81 39.85
N ASP A 103 18.46 -14.31 39.17
CA ASP A 103 19.20 -15.48 39.65
C ASP A 103 20.62 -15.50 39.03
N PRO A 104 21.61 -16.08 39.71
CA PRO A 104 23.03 -15.89 39.48
C PRO A 104 23.59 -16.98 38.56
N SER A 105 24.54 -16.62 37.70
CA SER A 105 25.69 -17.46 37.37
C SER A 105 26.62 -16.68 36.45
N ALA A 106 27.55 -15.95 37.05
CA ALA A 106 28.72 -15.45 36.38
C ALA A 106 29.88 -16.41 36.70
N ARG A 107 30.22 -17.29 35.77
CA ARG A 107 31.55 -17.90 35.67
C ARG A 107 31.76 -18.43 34.25
N GLY A 108 32.47 -17.65 33.46
CA GLY A 108 32.96 -18.04 32.13
C GLY A 108 34.39 -17.55 31.97
N GLY A 109 35.34 -18.39 32.39
CA GLY A 109 36.76 -18.21 32.12
C GLY A 109 37.10 -18.53 30.67
N ASN A 110 38.12 -17.84 30.15
CA ASN A 110 38.76 -18.08 28.87
C ASN A 110 39.54 -19.42 28.90
N PRO A 111 39.68 -20.14 27.78
CA PRO A 111 41.04 -20.22 27.22
C PRO A 111 41.14 -20.32 25.68
N LYS A 112 42.32 -19.86 25.21
CA LYS A 112 42.91 -20.01 23.87
C LYS A 112 43.26 -21.48 23.54
N THR A 113 43.28 -21.85 22.25
CA THR A 113 44.42 -22.42 21.47
C THR A 113 43.97 -23.01 20.12
N ARG A 114 44.51 -22.50 19.00
CA ARG A 114 45.44 -23.12 18.01
C ARG A 114 44.91 -24.31 17.16
N GLY A 115 44.95 -24.14 15.83
CA GLY A 115 44.94 -25.23 14.84
C GLY A 115 44.71 -24.71 13.41
N GLY A 116 45.72 -24.82 12.54
CA GLY A 116 45.74 -24.33 11.15
C GLY A 116 45.06 -25.23 10.10
N PRO A 117 45.28 -24.97 8.80
CA PRO A 117 44.28 -25.10 7.74
C PRO A 117 44.36 -26.39 6.90
N LEU A 118 43.27 -26.74 6.20
CA LEU A 118 43.29 -27.70 5.11
C LEU A 118 42.57 -27.16 3.86
N LYS A 119 43.31 -27.14 2.75
CA LYS A 119 42.86 -26.86 1.38
C LYS A 119 42.47 -28.16 0.69
N THR A 120 41.39 -28.14 -0.10
CA THR A 120 41.18 -28.77 -1.43
C THR A 120 39.87 -28.14 -1.96
N GLY A 121 39.67 -27.67 -3.19
CA GLY A 121 40.26 -27.94 -4.50
C GLY A 121 39.13 -28.46 -5.41
N GLY A 122 38.67 -27.66 -6.39
CA GLY A 122 37.86 -28.17 -7.52
C GLY A 122 36.68 -27.30 -7.99
N ASP A 123 36.92 -26.50 -9.01
CA ASP A 123 35.95 -26.02 -10.03
C ASP A 123 36.30 -26.77 -11.34
N PRO A 124 35.38 -27.07 -12.28
CA PRO A 124 34.95 -26.02 -13.22
C PRO A 124 33.56 -26.14 -13.90
N LYS A 125 32.99 -24.95 -14.17
CA LYS A 125 32.29 -24.50 -15.39
C LYS A 125 31.15 -25.35 -16.00
N THR A 126 29.94 -24.77 -15.99
CA THR A 126 29.03 -24.80 -17.15
C THR A 126 28.46 -23.39 -17.41
N ARG A 127 28.76 -22.86 -18.60
CA ARG A 127 28.18 -21.63 -19.18
C ARG A 127 26.78 -21.94 -19.69
N GLY A 128 25.77 -21.23 -19.19
CA GLY A 128 24.46 -21.07 -19.84
C GLY A 128 24.22 -19.59 -20.12
N GLY A 129 24.21 -19.19 -21.39
CA GLY A 129 23.96 -17.80 -21.80
C GLY A 129 22.49 -17.38 -21.64
N PRO A 130 22.18 -16.08 -21.78
CA PRO A 130 20.82 -15.57 -21.62
C PRO A 130 19.95 -15.91 -22.82
N LEU A 131 18.81 -16.55 -22.56
CA LEU A 131 17.79 -16.83 -23.56
C LEU A 131 17.15 -15.51 -24.02
N LYS A 132 17.37 -15.15 -25.30
CA LYS A 132 16.66 -14.07 -26.01
C LYS A 132 15.17 -14.46 -26.12
N THR A 133 14.28 -13.70 -25.50
CA THR A 133 12.84 -13.78 -25.79
C THR A 133 12.57 -13.13 -27.14
N ARG A 134 12.32 -13.97 -28.16
CA ARG A 134 11.79 -13.55 -29.47
C ARG A 134 10.41 -12.92 -29.29
N GLY A 135 10.15 -11.85 -30.04
CA GLY A 135 8.88 -11.14 -30.07
C GLY A 135 7.73 -12.06 -30.45
N ILE A 136 6.64 -11.95 -29.70
CA ILE A 136 5.35 -12.61 -29.98
C ILE A 136 4.52 -11.63 -30.82
N PRO A 137 3.82 -12.10 -31.89
CA PRO A 137 3.03 -11.22 -32.74
C PRO A 137 1.73 -10.77 -32.04
N GLU A 138 1.32 -9.54 -32.31
CA GLU A 138 -0.01 -9.00 -32.02
C GLU A 138 -1.08 -9.78 -32.80
N PRO A 139 -2.15 -10.30 -32.16
CA PRO A 139 -3.39 -10.62 -32.86
C PRO A 139 -4.39 -9.49 -32.66
N GLY A 140 -4.76 -8.84 -33.77
CA GLY A 140 -5.88 -7.92 -33.85
C GLY A 140 -7.20 -8.61 -33.51
N GLY A 141 -8.10 -7.85 -32.89
CA GLY A 141 -9.43 -8.30 -32.49
C GLY A 141 -9.87 -7.67 -31.16
N GLY A 142 -10.02 -6.35 -31.13
CA GLY A 142 -10.60 -5.67 -29.97
C GLY A 142 -12.13 -5.87 -29.93
N PRO A 143 -12.74 -6.20 -28.78
CA PRO A 143 -14.15 -5.97 -28.60
C PRO A 143 -14.40 -4.45 -28.49
N GLN A 144 -15.36 -4.01 -29.29
CA GLN A 144 -15.77 -2.63 -29.49
C GLN A 144 -16.50 -2.08 -28.25
N ASN A 145 -16.33 -0.78 -28.02
CA ASN A 145 -17.22 0.14 -27.28
C ASN A 145 -17.94 -0.40 -26.03
N LEU A 146 -17.39 -0.09 -24.85
CA LEU A 146 -18.21 0.30 -23.70
C LEU A 146 -17.95 1.79 -23.40
N LYS A 147 -18.77 2.64 -24.02
CA LYS A 147 -19.02 3.99 -23.51
C LYS A 147 -19.88 3.84 -22.26
N GLY A 148 -19.25 3.91 -21.09
CA GLY A 148 -19.92 4.05 -19.79
C GLY A 148 -19.51 5.36 -19.15
N THR A 149 -20.49 6.19 -18.79
CA THR A 149 -20.36 7.39 -17.96
C THR A 149 -19.73 7.08 -16.60
N PRO A 150 -19.17 8.06 -15.87
CA PRO A 150 -18.53 7.80 -14.58
C PRO A 150 -19.59 7.52 -13.52
N GLU A 151 -19.96 6.26 -13.34
CA GLU A 151 -20.79 5.84 -12.22
C GLU A 151 -19.91 5.53 -11.01
N THR A 152 -20.21 6.23 -9.91
CA THR A 152 -19.64 6.02 -8.59
C THR A 152 -20.06 4.63 -8.09
N TRP A 153 -19.12 3.68 -8.01
CA TRP A 153 -19.41 2.36 -7.46
C TRP A 153 -19.57 2.45 -5.94
N LEU A 154 -20.82 2.56 -5.47
CA LEU A 154 -21.16 2.41 -4.05
C LEU A 154 -21.38 0.92 -3.75
N VAL A 155 -20.41 0.26 -3.13
CA VAL A 155 -20.60 -1.12 -2.63
C VAL A 155 -21.48 -1.04 -1.38
N ARG A 156 -22.79 -1.26 -1.52
CA ARG A 156 -23.69 -1.56 -0.41
C ARG A 156 -23.66 -3.08 -0.17
N GLY A 157 -23.31 -3.48 1.04
CA GLY A 157 -23.56 -4.86 1.48
C GLY A 157 -25.04 -4.99 1.81
N GLU A 158 -25.81 -5.66 0.96
CA GLU A 158 -27.17 -6.10 1.28
C GLU A 158 -27.09 -7.37 2.16
N PRO A 159 -27.87 -7.49 3.25
CA PRO A 159 -27.94 -8.72 4.02
C PRO A 159 -28.95 -9.66 3.36
N GLU A 160 -28.53 -10.88 3.01
CA GLU A 160 -29.48 -11.93 2.61
C GLU A 160 -30.40 -12.29 3.79
N LEU A 161 -31.70 -12.33 3.52
CA LEU A 161 -32.75 -12.62 4.49
C LEU A 161 -32.77 -14.13 4.81
N GLY A 162 -31.99 -14.53 5.80
CA GLY A 162 -32.06 -15.85 6.45
C GLY A 162 -33.00 -15.82 7.64
N THR A 163 -33.94 -16.76 7.68
CA THR A 163 -35.00 -16.96 8.68
C THR A 163 -34.52 -16.92 10.14
N ALA A 164 -35.33 -16.26 10.98
CA ALA A 164 -35.12 -16.03 12.39
C ALA A 164 -34.97 -17.33 13.23
N GLY A 165 -33.84 -17.45 13.91
CA GLY A 165 -33.64 -18.33 15.06
C GLY A 165 -33.21 -17.48 16.25
N SER A 166 -33.92 -17.60 17.37
CA SER A 166 -33.71 -16.80 18.57
C SER A 166 -32.37 -17.13 19.25
N GLY A 167 -31.54 -16.12 19.53
CA GLY A 167 -30.41 -16.25 20.45
C GLY A 167 -29.36 -15.15 20.28
N MET A 168 -29.12 -14.41 21.38
CA MET A 168 -28.04 -13.44 21.64
C MET A 168 -28.25 -12.00 21.13
N PRO A 169 -27.92 -10.97 21.94
CA PRO A 169 -27.96 -9.58 21.49
C PRO A 169 -26.96 -9.42 20.35
N GLY A 170 -27.49 -9.16 19.15
CA GLY A 170 -26.69 -9.05 17.94
C GLY A 170 -25.57 -8.04 18.13
N SER A 171 -24.33 -8.47 17.85
CA SER A 171 -23.24 -7.55 17.57
C SER A 171 -23.72 -6.62 16.46
N GLY A 172 -24.01 -5.37 16.81
CA GLY A 172 -24.52 -4.39 15.84
C GLY A 172 -23.56 -4.32 14.65
N GLN A 173 -24.06 -4.69 13.47
CA GLN A 173 -23.28 -4.71 12.25
C GLN A 173 -22.74 -3.30 12.01
N ARG A 174 -21.41 -3.12 12.14
CA ARG A 174 -20.77 -1.82 11.95
C ARG A 174 -20.95 -1.45 10.48
N ARG A 175 -21.82 -0.48 10.19
CA ARG A 175 -21.93 0.06 8.83
C ARG A 175 -20.72 0.92 8.52
N ALA A 176 -20.17 0.75 7.33
CA ALA A 176 -19.05 1.52 6.84
C ALA A 176 -19.18 1.79 5.35
N VAL A 177 -18.53 2.86 4.91
CA VAL A 177 -18.47 3.31 3.52
C VAL A 177 -17.02 3.43 3.11
N VAL A 178 -16.70 2.89 1.94
CA VAL A 178 -15.48 3.21 1.21
C VAL A 178 -15.86 4.13 0.05
N LEU A 179 -15.35 5.36 0.08
CA LEU A 179 -15.56 6.35 -0.97
C LEU A 179 -14.35 6.33 -1.92
N LEU A 180 -14.59 6.06 -3.19
CA LEU A 180 -13.59 6.11 -4.25
C LEU A 180 -13.84 7.33 -5.13
N VAL A 181 -12.86 8.23 -5.21
CA VAL A 181 -12.97 9.49 -5.96
C VAL A 181 -11.94 9.48 -7.10
N PRO A 182 -12.34 9.08 -8.33
CA PRO A 182 -11.48 9.20 -9.50
C PRO A 182 -11.33 10.67 -9.90
N VAL A 183 -10.09 11.09 -10.16
CA VAL A 183 -9.75 12.49 -10.50
C VAL A 183 -8.67 12.56 -11.58
N ARG A 184 -8.61 13.70 -12.26
CA ARG A 184 -7.56 14.06 -13.21
C ARG A 184 -6.88 15.36 -12.77
N LEU A 185 -5.67 15.26 -12.23
CA LEU A 185 -4.92 16.35 -11.59
C LEU A 185 -3.99 17.11 -12.56
N GLY A 186 -4.21 17.01 -13.86
CA GLY A 186 -3.36 17.61 -14.88
C GLY A 186 -3.53 16.96 -16.26
N GLY A 187 -2.88 17.56 -17.26
CA GLY A 187 -2.87 17.05 -18.64
C GLY A 187 -1.93 15.86 -18.78
N GLU A 188 -0.68 16.12 -19.13
CA GLU A 188 0.35 15.08 -19.30
C GLU A 188 1.10 14.74 -18.01
N SER A 189 1.20 15.72 -17.10
CA SER A 189 1.87 15.62 -15.82
C SER A 189 0.98 16.20 -14.72
N LEU A 190 1.29 15.84 -13.46
CA LEU A 190 0.65 16.44 -12.30
C LEU A 190 0.87 17.96 -12.32
N ASN A 191 -0.22 18.73 -12.33
CA ASN A 191 -0.11 20.18 -12.21
C ASN A 191 0.31 20.52 -10.76
N PRO A 192 1.42 21.26 -10.54
CA PRO A 192 1.95 21.57 -9.21
C PRO A 192 0.96 22.22 -8.25
N VAL A 193 -0.07 22.91 -8.76
CA VAL A 193 -1.13 23.54 -7.96
C VAL A 193 -1.87 22.54 -7.06
N TYR A 194 -1.91 21.27 -7.45
CA TYR A 194 -2.60 20.21 -6.69
C TYR A 194 -1.72 19.56 -5.62
N VAL A 195 -0.39 19.77 -5.62
CA VAL A 195 0.53 19.03 -4.73
C VAL A 195 0.17 19.22 -3.27
N GLU A 196 -0.09 20.44 -2.83
CA GLU A 196 -0.44 20.72 -1.43
C GLU A 196 -1.79 20.12 -1.06
N CYS A 197 -2.79 20.17 -1.94
CA CYS A 197 -4.07 19.51 -1.70
C CYS A 197 -3.93 17.98 -1.61
N VAL A 198 -3.12 17.36 -2.47
CA VAL A 198 -2.82 15.91 -2.40
C VAL A 198 -2.16 15.57 -1.06
N LYS A 199 -1.23 16.40 -0.57
CA LYS A 199 -0.60 16.24 0.75
C LYS A 199 -1.64 16.36 1.87
N GLU A 200 -2.55 17.33 1.82
CA GLU A 200 -3.64 17.48 2.80
C GLU A 200 -4.55 16.24 2.82
N LEU A 201 -4.96 15.73 1.65
CA LEU A 201 -5.81 14.53 1.56
C LEU A 201 -5.11 13.28 2.13
N LEU A 202 -3.83 13.06 1.84
CA LEU A 202 -3.05 11.95 2.39
C LEU A 202 -2.84 12.05 3.92
N GLN A 203 -3.02 13.23 4.49
CA GLN A 203 -2.97 13.47 5.94
C GLN A 203 -4.31 13.23 6.63
N LEU A 204 -5.41 13.11 5.89
CA LEU A 204 -6.70 12.79 6.50
C LEU A 204 -6.66 11.41 7.13
N ARG A 205 -7.25 11.32 8.33
CA ARG A 205 -7.40 10.02 9.01
C ARG A 205 -8.22 9.08 8.13
N SER A 206 -9.31 9.53 7.54
CA SER A 206 -10.14 8.70 6.67
C SER A 206 -9.46 8.25 5.37
N CYS A 207 -8.30 8.80 4.98
CA CYS A 207 -7.64 8.47 3.71
C CYS A 207 -7.10 7.04 3.69
N LEU A 208 -7.46 6.31 2.63
CA LEU A 208 -6.94 4.99 2.27
C LEU A 208 -5.77 5.07 1.27
N GLY A 209 -5.31 6.27 0.92
CA GLY A 209 -4.28 6.46 -0.10
C GLY A 209 -4.85 6.64 -1.51
N ILE A 210 -3.97 6.48 -2.50
CA ILE A 210 -4.24 6.82 -3.90
C ILE A 210 -3.80 5.65 -4.79
N VAL A 211 -4.67 5.23 -5.70
CA VAL A 211 -4.29 4.33 -6.80
C VAL A 211 -4.13 5.16 -8.06
N GLY A 212 -3.02 4.99 -8.78
CA GLY A 212 -2.80 5.73 -10.02
C GLY A 212 -1.49 5.36 -10.68
N GLY A 213 -1.26 5.88 -11.88
CA GLY A 213 -0.07 5.59 -12.66
C GLY A 213 -0.38 5.47 -14.15
N LYS A 214 0.68 5.39 -14.94
CA LYS A 214 0.57 5.22 -16.39
C LYS A 214 0.03 3.84 -16.73
N PRO A 215 -0.53 3.64 -17.94
CA PRO A 215 -0.88 2.30 -18.42
C PRO A 215 0.25 1.30 -18.19
N ARG A 216 -0.09 0.13 -17.62
CA ARG A 216 0.86 -0.94 -17.23
C ARG A 216 1.89 -0.57 -16.16
N HIS A 217 1.70 0.56 -15.49
CA HIS A 217 2.58 1.10 -14.44
C HIS A 217 1.78 1.69 -13.25
N SER A 218 0.69 1.04 -12.85
CA SER A 218 -0.11 1.46 -11.68
C SER A 218 0.63 1.22 -10.37
N LEU A 219 0.56 2.19 -9.46
CA LEU A 219 1.15 2.18 -8.13
C LEU A 219 0.05 2.44 -7.08
N TYR A 220 0.36 2.11 -5.83
CA TYR A 220 -0.45 2.49 -4.69
C TYR A 220 0.34 3.44 -3.81
N PHE A 221 -0.10 4.69 -3.72
CA PHE A 221 0.52 5.75 -2.92
C PHE A 221 -0.18 5.84 -1.57
N LEU A 222 0.61 5.84 -0.50
CA LEU A 222 0.10 5.76 0.88
C LEU A 222 0.57 6.92 1.75
N GLY A 223 1.42 7.80 1.24
CA GLY A 223 2.03 8.84 2.04
C GLY A 223 3.06 9.66 1.28
N PHE A 224 3.82 10.49 2.00
CA PHE A 224 4.87 11.32 1.42
C PHE A 224 5.93 11.73 2.46
N GLN A 225 7.05 12.26 1.97
CA GLN A 225 8.05 13.01 2.74
C GLN A 225 8.60 14.15 1.87
N GLY A 226 8.50 15.38 2.36
CA GLY A 226 8.83 16.56 1.55
C GLY A 226 8.07 16.51 0.23
N ASP A 227 8.80 16.59 -0.89
CA ASP A 227 8.21 16.56 -2.24
C ASP A 227 8.25 15.18 -2.92
N SER A 228 8.27 14.10 -2.13
CA SER A 228 8.23 12.74 -2.64
C SER A 228 7.10 11.91 -2.05
N LEU A 229 6.32 11.28 -2.92
CA LEU A 229 5.33 10.28 -2.57
C LEU A 229 5.99 8.96 -2.13
N LEU A 230 5.37 8.30 -1.16
CA LEU A 230 5.67 6.95 -0.72
C LEU A 230 4.67 5.97 -1.35
N TYR A 231 5.17 4.88 -1.92
CA TYR A 231 4.31 3.92 -2.62
C TYR A 231 4.72 2.45 -2.45
N LEU A 232 3.73 1.60 -2.70
CA LEU A 232 3.85 0.16 -2.92
C LEU A 232 3.74 -0.14 -4.41
N ASP A 233 4.65 -0.98 -4.89
CA ASP A 233 4.85 -1.28 -6.31
C ASP A 233 4.39 -2.71 -6.61
N PRO A 234 3.31 -2.92 -7.39
CA PRO A 234 2.79 -4.25 -7.65
C PRO A 234 3.57 -5.03 -8.71
N HIS A 235 4.58 -4.44 -9.37
CA HIS A 235 5.20 -5.02 -10.57
C HIS A 235 6.18 -6.17 -10.30
N TYR A 236 6.28 -6.64 -9.07
CA TYR A 236 7.08 -7.81 -8.71
C TYR A 236 6.28 -9.10 -8.93
N CYS A 237 6.71 -9.96 -9.85
CA CYS A 237 6.03 -11.22 -10.16
C CYS A 237 6.45 -12.29 -9.12
N GLN A 238 5.52 -12.70 -8.25
CA GLN A 238 5.73 -13.70 -7.20
C GLN A 238 4.95 -14.99 -7.50
N PRO A 239 5.37 -16.17 -7.02
CA PRO A 239 4.55 -17.38 -7.12
C PRO A 239 3.19 -17.19 -6.42
N CYS A 240 2.14 -17.83 -6.93
CA CYS A 240 0.86 -17.91 -6.23
C CYS A 240 1.04 -18.59 -4.87
N VAL A 241 0.32 -18.10 -3.86
CA VAL A 241 0.26 -18.72 -2.54
C VAL A 241 -1.10 -19.38 -2.41
N ASP A 242 -1.11 -20.65 -2.00
CA ASP A 242 -2.34 -21.34 -1.65
C ASP A 242 -2.83 -20.83 -0.28
N MET A 243 -3.89 -20.02 -0.33
CA MET A 243 -4.49 -19.37 0.84
C MET A 243 -5.56 -20.24 1.51
N ALA A 244 -5.88 -21.43 0.97
CA ALA A 244 -6.81 -22.36 1.61
C ALA A 244 -6.19 -23.08 2.82
N ARG A 245 -4.86 -23.04 2.94
CA ARG A 245 -4.11 -23.62 4.05
C ARG A 245 -4.13 -22.67 5.25
N GLU A 246 -4.45 -23.16 6.46
CA GLU A 246 -4.56 -22.30 7.66
C GLU A 246 -3.32 -21.43 7.95
N ASN A 247 -2.11 -21.95 7.69
CA ASN A 247 -0.83 -21.29 8.01
C ASN A 247 -0.03 -20.93 6.75
N PHE A 248 -0.68 -20.34 5.75
CA PHE A 248 0.02 -19.94 4.52
C PHE A 248 1.05 -18.81 4.78
N PRO A 249 2.15 -18.75 4.01
CA PRO A 249 3.22 -17.79 4.24
C PRO A 249 2.78 -16.35 3.90
N LEU A 250 2.82 -15.47 4.91
CA LEU A 250 2.44 -14.05 4.77
C LEU A 250 3.56 -13.15 4.23
N GLN A 251 4.81 -13.62 4.21
CA GLN A 251 5.98 -12.80 3.91
C GLN A 251 5.90 -12.13 2.53
N SER A 252 5.28 -12.80 1.55
CA SER A 252 5.10 -12.26 0.19
C SER A 252 4.04 -11.17 0.08
N PHE A 253 3.27 -10.93 1.15
CA PHE A 253 2.19 -9.95 1.22
C PHE A 253 2.58 -8.68 1.99
N HIS A 254 3.86 -8.53 2.36
CA HIS A 254 4.35 -7.38 3.12
C HIS A 254 5.64 -6.83 2.50
N CYS A 255 5.70 -5.51 2.35
CA CYS A 255 6.86 -4.82 1.78
C CYS A 255 7.77 -4.27 2.88
N ARG A 256 9.04 -4.69 2.88
CA ARG A 256 10.04 -4.21 3.86
C ARG A 256 10.63 -2.84 3.51
N PHE A 257 10.57 -2.44 2.24
CA PHE A 257 11.30 -1.28 1.74
C PHE A 257 10.35 -0.33 1.00
N PRO A 258 9.90 0.75 1.66
CA PRO A 258 9.18 1.82 0.99
C PRO A 258 9.91 2.33 -0.26
N ARG A 259 9.14 2.72 -1.27
CA ARG A 259 9.68 3.38 -2.46
C ARG A 259 9.25 4.84 -2.49
N LYS A 260 10.10 5.70 -3.06
CA LYS A 260 9.88 7.13 -3.18
C LYS A 260 9.89 7.57 -4.64
N MET A 261 9.06 8.54 -4.98
CA MET A 261 9.14 9.29 -6.24
C MET A 261 8.68 10.74 -6.06
N PRO A 262 9.26 11.70 -6.78
CA PRO A 262 8.78 13.08 -6.77
C PRO A 262 7.30 13.17 -7.18
N PHE A 263 6.55 14.09 -6.57
CA PHE A 263 5.13 14.34 -6.94
C PHE A 263 4.97 14.63 -8.44
N GLY A 264 5.86 15.42 -9.04
CA GLY A 264 5.80 15.75 -10.47
C GLY A 264 5.96 14.55 -11.43
N LYS A 265 6.35 13.36 -10.93
CA LYS A 265 6.40 12.13 -11.73
C LYS A 265 5.15 11.27 -11.59
N MET A 266 4.23 11.62 -10.69
CA MET A 266 2.95 10.94 -10.54
C MET A 266 2.10 11.20 -11.79
N ASP A 267 1.44 10.15 -12.29
CA ASP A 267 0.46 10.32 -13.36
C ASP A 267 -0.75 11.11 -12.85
N PRO A 268 -1.25 12.11 -13.60
CA PRO A 268 -2.37 12.93 -13.15
C PRO A 268 -3.69 12.17 -13.06
N SER A 269 -3.83 10.99 -13.68
CA SER A 269 -5.01 10.14 -13.56
C SER A 269 -4.89 9.22 -12.35
N CYS A 270 -5.72 9.45 -11.33
CA CYS A 270 -5.68 8.67 -10.10
C CYS A 270 -7.03 8.62 -9.39
N THR A 271 -7.16 7.70 -8.43
CA THR A 271 -8.34 7.52 -7.59
C THR A 271 -7.93 7.61 -6.13
N PHE A 272 -8.53 8.54 -5.40
CA PHE A 272 -8.44 8.61 -3.94
C PHE A 272 -9.39 7.61 -3.30
N GLY A 273 -8.96 6.98 -2.22
CA GLY A 273 -9.84 6.18 -1.36
C GLY A 273 -10.02 6.84 0.00
N PHE A 274 -11.25 6.81 0.52
CA PHE A 274 -11.56 7.19 1.90
C PHE A 274 -12.42 6.13 2.56
N TYR A 275 -12.29 6.00 3.86
CA TYR A 275 -13.06 5.08 4.70
C TYR A 275 -13.70 5.84 5.86
N ALA A 276 -14.97 5.55 6.10
CA ALA A 276 -15.71 6.03 7.25
C ALA A 276 -16.64 4.94 7.78
N SER A 277 -16.77 4.81 9.10
CA SER A 277 -17.72 3.89 9.74
C SER A 277 -18.55 4.56 10.82
N GLY A 278 -19.80 4.11 10.97
CA GLY A 278 -20.72 4.71 11.94
C GLY A 278 -20.79 6.23 11.79
N THR A 279 -20.39 6.95 12.83
CA THR A 279 -20.41 8.42 12.92
C THR A 279 -19.20 9.12 12.28
N GLU A 280 -18.27 8.38 11.67
CA GLU A 280 -17.08 8.97 11.03
C GLU A 280 -17.40 9.57 9.65
N LEU A 281 -18.60 9.33 9.10
CA LEU A 281 -18.98 9.83 7.77
C LEU A 281 -19.14 11.35 7.77
N GLU A 282 -19.79 11.91 8.80
CA GLU A 282 -19.93 13.34 8.98
C GLU A 282 -18.57 14.02 9.20
N GLU A 283 -17.67 13.35 9.92
CA GLU A 283 -16.28 13.80 10.09
C GLU A 283 -15.53 13.81 8.76
N LEU A 284 -15.64 12.76 7.95
CA LEU A 284 -15.05 12.70 6.61
C LEU A 284 -15.55 13.85 5.72
N CYS A 285 -16.86 14.10 5.68
CA CYS A 285 -17.43 15.21 4.90
C CYS A 285 -16.90 16.57 5.38
N ARG A 286 -16.81 16.77 6.69
CA ARG A 286 -16.26 18.01 7.29
C ARG A 286 -14.79 18.20 6.94
N ASP A 287 -13.99 17.15 7.09
CA ASP A 287 -12.56 17.17 6.78
C ASP A 287 -12.33 17.48 5.30
N LEU A 288 -13.06 16.83 4.39
CA LEU A 288 -12.98 17.08 2.95
C LEU A 288 -13.37 18.51 2.58
N ALA A 289 -14.38 19.10 3.25
CA ALA A 289 -14.79 20.48 3.01
C ALA A 289 -13.75 21.52 3.48
N GLN A 290 -12.86 21.15 4.42
CA GLN A 290 -11.80 22.02 4.93
C GLN A 290 -10.51 21.94 4.11
N VAL A 291 -10.33 20.90 3.29
CA VAL A 291 -9.17 20.78 2.41
C VAL A 291 -9.16 21.96 1.45
N ARG A 292 -8.05 22.70 1.44
CA ARG A 292 -7.99 23.95 0.70
C ARG A 292 -8.02 23.66 -0.79
N PRO A 293 -8.94 24.29 -1.55
CA PRO A 293 -8.96 24.15 -2.98
C PRO A 293 -7.64 24.71 -3.57
N PRO A 294 -7.09 24.05 -4.61
CA PRO A 294 -5.99 24.58 -5.39
C PRO A 294 -6.27 26.03 -5.81
N ARG A 295 -5.37 26.95 -5.50
CA ARG A 295 -5.47 28.36 -5.90
C ARG A 295 -4.74 28.58 -7.21
N ARG A 296 -5.38 29.19 -8.21
CA ARG A 296 -4.64 29.67 -9.38
C ARG A 296 -3.70 30.80 -8.96
N VAL A 297 -2.54 30.88 -9.61
CA VAL A 297 -1.77 32.12 -9.63
C VAL A 297 -2.65 33.17 -10.31
N GLY A 298 -3.20 34.12 -9.53
CA GLY A 298 -4.06 35.21 -10.03
C GLY A 298 -5.56 34.90 -10.21
N GLY A 299 -6.12 33.84 -9.61
CA GLY A 299 -7.56 33.53 -9.75
C GLY A 299 -8.16 32.66 -8.65
N GLY A 300 -9.50 32.52 -8.66
CA GLY A 300 -10.30 31.82 -7.66
C GLY A 300 -10.07 30.30 -7.51
N PRO A 301 -10.77 29.65 -6.56
CA PRO A 301 -10.53 28.26 -6.18
C PRO A 301 -10.91 27.24 -7.28
N PHE A 302 -10.17 26.14 -7.38
CA PHE A 302 -10.53 24.96 -8.18
C PHE A 302 -11.12 23.87 -7.27
N ALA A 303 -12.28 23.29 -7.61
CA ALA A 303 -12.88 22.23 -6.79
C ALA A 303 -12.36 20.84 -7.22
N LEU A 304 -11.83 20.06 -6.26
CA LEU A 304 -11.49 18.64 -6.45
C LEU A 304 -12.64 17.71 -6.07
N VAL A 305 -13.58 18.20 -5.26
CA VAL A 305 -14.79 17.51 -4.80
C VAL A 305 -15.94 18.50 -4.99
N PRO A 306 -17.09 18.10 -5.54
CA PRO A 306 -18.26 18.97 -5.61
C PRO A 306 -18.62 19.41 -4.19
N THR A 307 -18.67 20.72 -3.94
CA THR A 307 -19.33 21.23 -2.74
C THR A 307 -20.82 20.89 -2.85
N PRO A 308 -21.45 20.34 -1.78
CA PRO A 308 -22.87 20.03 -1.79
C PRO A 308 -23.73 21.27 -2.04
#